data_AF-A0A1D8RUL2-F1
#
_entry.id   AF-A0A1D8RUL2-F1
#
_cell.length_a   1.000
_cell.length_b   1.000
_cell.length_c   1.000
_cell.angle_alpha   90.00
_cell.angle_beta   90.00
_cell.angle_gamma   90.00
#
_symmetry.space_group_name_H-M   'P 1'
#
loop_
_entity.id
_entity.type
_entity.pdbx_description
1 polymer ?
#
loop_
_entity_poly.entity_id
_entity_poly.type
_entity_poly.pdbx_seq_one_letter_code
_entity_poly.pdbx_strand_id
1 'polypeptide(L)'
;MSATVSKQLVDNISIILKKSLAADATLADLRKNKQASFEAIFKADAGFKCSANTFQPYVEEVANDLIFWQKTSDQQTLIDTVKKIEKLFTVLANFENSATVTH
;
A
#
# COMPACT_ATOMS: atom_id res chain seq x y z
N MET A 1 -24.07 1.72 9.82
CA MET A 1 -22.66 1.72 10.27
C MET A 1 -21.70 1.22 9.19
N SER A 2 -21.96 0.09 8.53
CA SER A 2 -21.08 -0.45 7.46
C SER A 2 -20.83 0.51 6.27
N ALA A 3 -21.84 1.29 5.84
CA ALA A 3 -21.70 2.21 4.70
C ALA A 3 -20.65 3.33 4.92
N THR A 4 -20.59 3.91 6.12
CA THR A 4 -19.61 4.95 6.45
C THR A 4 -18.19 4.40 6.49
N VAL A 5 -18.00 3.24 7.12
CA VAL A 5 -16.71 2.55 7.19
C VAL A 5 -16.24 2.16 5.78
N SER A 6 -17.13 1.57 4.98
CA SER A 6 -16.85 1.20 3.60
C SER A 6 -16.38 2.40 2.76
N LYS A 7 -17.08 3.53 2.86
CA LYS A 7 -16.69 4.77 2.17
C LYS A 7 -15.30 5.24 2.62
N GLN A 8 -15.02 5.28 3.91
CA GLN A 8 -13.71 5.69 4.44
C GLN A 8 -12.58 4.79 3.94
N LEU A 9 -12.81 3.48 3.84
CA LEU A 9 -11.83 2.55 3.30
C LEU A 9 -11.58 2.81 1.81
N VAL A 10 -12.63 3.04 1.01
CA VAL A 10 -12.49 3.39 -0.41
C VAL A 10 -11.72 4.70 -0.60
N ASP A 11 -12.03 5.71 0.20
CA ASP A 11 -11.35 7.01 0.15
C ASP A 11 -9.85 6.85 0.48
N ASN A 12 -9.53 6.09 1.54
CA ASN A 12 -8.15 5.80 1.93
C ASN A 12 -7.38 5.02 0.87
N ILE A 13 -7.98 3.97 0.29
CA ILE A 13 -7.35 3.18 -0.78
C ILE A 13 -7.12 4.04 -2.02
N SER A 14 -8.03 4.96 -2.34
CA SER A 14 -7.86 5.89 -3.47
C SER A 14 -6.68 6.84 -3.28
N ILE A 15 -6.44 7.30 -2.04
CA ILE A 15 -5.27 8.11 -1.70
C ILE A 15 -3.99 7.28 -1.81
N ILE A 16 -3.99 6.07 -1.24
CA ILE A 16 -2.87 5.12 -1.33
C ILE A 16 -2.53 4.83 -2.78
N LEU A 17 -3.52 4.57 -3.63
CA LEU A 17 -3.33 4.29 -5.05
C LEU A 17 -2.56 5.44 -5.74
N LYS A 18 -3.01 6.69 -5.56
CA LYS A 18 -2.33 7.85 -6.16
C LYS A 18 -0.88 7.98 -5.67
N LYS A 19 -0.64 7.82 -4.36
CA LYS A 19 0.70 7.88 -3.76
C LYS A 19 1.60 6.74 -4.26
N SER A 20 1.06 5.54 -4.36
CA SER A 20 1.79 4.35 -4.83
C SER A 20 2.26 4.49 -6.27
N LEU A 21 1.45 5.10 -7.16
CA LEU A 21 1.84 5.36 -8.54
C LEU A 21 3.02 6.33 -8.64
N ALA A 22 3.00 7.40 -7.84
CA ALA A 22 4.10 8.35 -7.76
C ALA A 22 5.38 7.68 -7.22
N ALA A 23 5.25 6.91 -6.13
CA ALA A 23 6.36 6.19 -5.53
C ALA A 23 6.96 5.14 -6.48
N ASP A 24 6.14 4.41 -7.21
CA ASP A 24 6.58 3.41 -8.19
C ASP A 24 7.31 4.04 -9.38
N ALA A 25 6.88 5.23 -9.83
CA ALA A 25 7.60 6.00 -10.84
C ALA A 25 9.00 6.41 -10.33
N THR A 26 9.09 6.93 -9.11
CA THR A 26 10.38 7.25 -8.48
C THR A 26 11.28 6.03 -8.33
N LEU A 27 10.73 4.88 -7.90
CA LEU A 27 11.48 3.62 -7.84
C LEU A 27 12.01 3.20 -9.21
N ALA A 28 11.23 3.37 -10.27
CA ALA A 28 11.67 3.06 -11.63
C ALA A 28 12.85 3.96 -12.06
N ASP A 29 12.81 5.24 -11.75
CA ASP A 29 13.90 6.18 -12.04
C ASP A 29 15.19 5.82 -11.25
N LEU A 30 15.07 5.53 -9.95
CA LEU A 30 16.20 5.12 -9.11
C LEU A 30 16.85 3.82 -9.62
N ARG A 31 16.05 2.86 -10.09
CA ARG A 31 16.55 1.61 -10.73
C ARG A 31 17.30 1.90 -12.02
N LYS A 32 16.74 2.75 -12.88
CA LYS A 32 17.37 3.12 -14.16
C LYS A 32 18.74 3.76 -13.94
N ASN A 33 18.87 4.56 -12.88
CA ASN A 33 20.12 5.21 -12.51
C ASN A 33 21.11 4.27 -11.77
N LYS A 34 20.79 2.97 -11.62
CA LYS A 34 21.56 1.96 -10.86
C LYS A 34 21.85 2.38 -9.41
N GLN A 35 21.04 3.27 -8.84
CA GLN A 35 21.29 3.81 -7.50
C GLN A 35 20.83 2.86 -6.39
N ALA A 36 20.04 1.83 -6.71
CA ALA A 36 19.65 0.81 -5.74
C ALA A 36 19.16 -0.50 -6.39
N SER A 37 19.48 -1.61 -5.74
CA SER A 37 18.79 -2.88 -5.88
C SER A 37 17.66 -2.95 -4.84
N PHE A 38 16.42 -3.04 -5.30
CA PHE A 38 15.25 -3.06 -4.41
C PHE A 38 14.74 -4.50 -4.23
N GLU A 39 14.73 -4.94 -2.98
CA GLU A 39 14.00 -6.14 -2.54
C GLU A 39 12.49 -5.85 -2.45
N ALA A 40 11.74 -6.74 -1.78
CA ALA A 40 10.33 -6.52 -1.51
C ALA A 40 10.13 -5.27 -0.64
N ILE A 41 9.11 -4.45 -0.97
CA ILE A 41 8.73 -3.26 -0.20
C ILE A 41 8.40 -3.62 1.26
N PHE A 42 7.75 -4.77 1.45
CA PHE A 42 7.39 -5.29 2.75
C PHE A 42 8.07 -6.62 3.02
N LYS A 43 8.46 -6.82 4.28
CA LYS A 43 8.93 -8.13 4.78
C LYS A 43 7.77 -9.14 4.78
N ALA A 44 8.10 -10.43 4.76
CA ALA A 44 7.11 -11.51 4.74
C ALA A 44 6.18 -11.54 5.99
N ASP A 45 6.62 -10.97 7.11
CA ASP A 45 5.84 -10.83 8.35
C ASP A 45 4.94 -9.57 8.37
N ALA A 46 4.93 -8.77 7.29
CA ALA A 46 4.12 -7.57 7.21
C ALA A 46 2.61 -7.85 7.06
N GLY A 47 2.21 -9.12 6.88
CA GLY A 47 0.81 -9.52 6.76
C GLY A 47 0.23 -9.38 5.35
N PHE A 48 1.07 -9.10 4.35
CA PHE A 48 0.70 -9.18 2.93
C PHE A 48 0.97 -10.58 2.40
N LYS A 49 0.17 -11.01 1.43
CA LYS A 49 0.37 -12.29 0.72
C LYS A 49 1.32 -12.11 -0.46
N CYS A 50 1.29 -10.96 -1.11
CA CYS A 50 2.20 -10.64 -2.20
C CYS A 50 3.58 -10.22 -1.66
N SER A 51 4.61 -10.45 -2.48
CA SER A 51 5.98 -9.99 -2.24
C SER A 51 6.48 -9.36 -3.54
N ALA A 52 6.41 -8.03 -3.59
CA ALA A 52 6.79 -7.23 -4.74
C ALA A 52 7.74 -6.10 -4.34
N ASN A 53 8.57 -5.67 -5.29
CA ASN A 53 9.47 -4.53 -5.14
C ASN A 53 8.84 -3.20 -5.61
N THR A 54 7.54 -3.19 -5.90
CA THR A 54 6.73 -2.01 -6.21
C THR A 54 5.52 -1.98 -5.29
N PHE A 55 4.89 -0.83 -5.15
CA PHE A 55 3.74 -0.63 -4.27
C PHE A 55 2.44 -1.16 -4.88
N GLN A 56 2.24 -1.10 -6.20
CA GLN A 56 0.98 -1.51 -6.85
C GLN A 56 0.43 -2.88 -6.38
N PRO A 57 1.21 -3.97 -6.30
CA PRO A 57 0.67 -5.29 -5.93
C PRO A 57 0.11 -5.33 -4.51
N TYR A 58 0.63 -4.50 -3.60
CA TYR A 58 0.11 -4.40 -2.24
C TYR A 58 -1.19 -3.59 -2.19
N VAL A 59 -1.33 -2.57 -3.05
CA VAL A 59 -2.58 -1.80 -3.18
C VAL A 59 -3.69 -2.65 -3.77
N GLU A 60 -3.38 -3.46 -4.79
CA GLU A 60 -4.31 -4.42 -5.38
C GLU A 60 -4.80 -5.44 -4.33
N GLU A 61 -3.89 -5.96 -3.51
CA GLU A 61 -4.26 -6.87 -2.42
C GLU A 61 -5.26 -6.24 -1.43
N VAL A 62 -5.02 -5.00 -1.01
CA VAL A 62 -5.93 -4.28 -0.09
C VAL A 62 -7.27 -3.97 -0.74
N ALA A 63 -7.30 -3.65 -2.04
CA ALA A 63 -8.54 -3.45 -2.77
C ALA A 63 -9.36 -4.76 -2.85
N ASN A 64 -8.69 -5.90 -3.07
CA ASN A 64 -9.33 -7.21 -3.07
C ASN A 64 -9.87 -7.58 -1.69
N ASP A 65 -9.12 -7.31 -0.62
CA ASP A 65 -9.57 -7.54 0.76
C ASP A 65 -10.81 -6.68 1.09
N LEU A 66 -10.87 -5.43 0.64
CA LEU A 66 -12.06 -4.57 0.78
C LEU A 66 -13.28 -5.18 0.09
N ILE A 67 -13.13 -5.64 -1.15
CA ILE A 67 -14.23 -6.27 -1.91
C ILE A 67 -14.71 -7.53 -1.19
N PHE A 68 -13.79 -8.34 -0.66
CA PHE A 68 -14.14 -9.52 0.12
C PHE A 68 -14.94 -9.14 1.36
N TRP A 69 -14.45 -8.18 2.15
CA TRP A 69 -15.16 -7.71 3.35
C TRP A 69 -16.54 -7.13 3.03
N GLN A 70 -16.68 -6.35 1.96
CA GLN A 70 -17.98 -5.80 1.55
C GLN A 70 -19.01 -6.91 1.24
N LYS A 71 -18.56 -8.08 0.78
CA LYS A 71 -19.42 -9.23 0.47
C LYS A 71 -19.72 -10.10 1.69
N THR A 72 -18.75 -10.29 2.57
CA THR A 72 -18.83 -11.27 3.66
C THR A 72 -19.13 -10.64 5.02
N SER A 73 -18.86 -9.35 5.18
CA SER A 73 -18.80 -8.65 6.47
C SER A 73 -17.87 -9.32 7.48
N ASP A 74 -16.86 -10.07 7.02
CA ASP A 74 -15.92 -10.78 7.89
C ASP A 74 -15.06 -9.81 8.71
N GLN A 75 -15.18 -9.89 10.03
CA GLN A 75 -14.52 -8.96 10.94
C GLN A 75 -12.99 -9.05 10.88
N GLN A 76 -12.44 -10.25 10.68
CA GLN A 76 -10.99 -10.42 10.61
C GLN A 76 -10.41 -9.75 9.35
N THR A 77 -11.09 -9.89 8.21
CA THR A 77 -10.71 -9.18 6.97
C THR A 77 -10.71 -7.67 7.18
N LEU A 78 -11.70 -7.11 7.86
CA LEU A 78 -11.73 -5.66 8.15
C LEU A 78 -10.50 -5.23 8.95
N ILE A 79 -10.19 -5.95 10.02
CA ILE A 79 -9.03 -5.67 10.89
C ILE A 79 -7.74 -5.70 10.07
N ASP A 80 -7.56 -6.74 9.25
CA ASP A 80 -6.36 -6.92 8.45
C ASP A 80 -6.25 -5.87 7.34
N THR A 81 -7.37 -5.51 6.70
CA THR A 81 -7.43 -4.43 5.69
C THR A 81 -6.98 -3.10 6.29
N VAL A 82 -7.49 -2.74 7.47
CA VAL A 82 -7.12 -1.48 8.15
C VAL A 82 -5.63 -1.46 8.50
N LYS A 83 -5.08 -2.57 9.02
CA LYS A 83 -3.63 -2.68 9.31
C LYS A 83 -2.77 -2.54 8.06
N LYS A 84 -3.19 -3.14 6.93
CA LYS A 84 -2.47 -3.00 5.65
C LYS A 84 -2.52 -1.57 5.12
N ILE A 85 -3.66 -0.89 5.23
CA ILE A 85 -3.81 0.54 4.90
C ILE A 85 -2.84 1.41 5.71
N GLU A 86 -2.77 1.21 7.03
CA GLU A 86 -1.85 1.93 7.92
C GLU A 86 -0.39 1.71 7.52
N LYS A 87 0.00 0.46 7.25
CA LYS A 87 1.36 0.12 6.80
C LYS A 87 1.70 0.79 5.47
N LEU A 88 0.77 0.78 4.50
CA LEU A 88 0.97 1.44 3.20
C LEU A 88 1.18 2.95 3.39
N PHE A 89 0.33 3.62 4.17
CA PHE A 89 0.53 5.05 4.45
C PHE A 89 1.87 5.33 5.12
N THR A 90 2.26 4.53 6.10
CA THR A 90 3.52 4.72 6.83
C THR A 90 4.73 4.58 5.90
N VAL A 91 4.77 3.52 5.10
CA VAL A 91 5.90 3.29 4.19
C VAL A 91 5.91 4.31 3.05
N LEU A 92 4.75 4.69 2.50
CA LEU A 92 4.66 5.73 1.47
C LEU A 92 5.13 7.09 2.01
N ALA A 93 4.72 7.48 3.21
CA ALA A 93 5.18 8.71 3.84
C ALA A 93 6.69 8.69 4.09
N ASN A 94 7.23 7.58 4.60
CA ASN A 94 8.67 7.43 4.79
C ASN A 94 9.44 7.48 3.46
N PHE A 95 8.90 6.86 2.41
CA PHE A 95 9.48 6.89 1.07
C PHE A 95 9.51 8.31 0.50
N GLU A 96 8.38 9.03 0.55
CA GLU A 96 8.26 10.44 0.13
C GLU A 96 9.25 11.34 0.89
N ASN A 97 9.37 11.17 2.21
CA ASN A 97 10.32 11.92 3.03
C ASN A 97 11.78 11.58 2.67
N SER A 98 12.10 10.31 2.43
CA SER A 98 13.46 9.91 2.05
C SER A 98 13.87 10.40 0.66
N ALA A 99 12.92 10.48 -0.28
CA ALA A 99 13.16 10.98 -1.63
C ALA A 99 13.34 12.50 -1.68
N THR A 100 12.81 13.24 -0.69
CA THR A 100 12.92 14.71 -0.61
C THR A 100 14.17 15.18 0.13
N VAL A 101 14.86 14.30 0.88
CA VAL A 101 16.20 14.58 1.44
C VAL A 101 17.26 14.29 0.38
N THR A 102 17.31 15.14 -0.65
CA THR A 102 18.50 15.27 -1.50
C THR A 102 19.24 16.52 -1.05
N HIS A 103 20.36 16.34 -0.34
CA HIS A 103 21.32 17.39 -0.02
C HIS A 103 22.09 17.83 -1.27
#